data_AF-A0A5J4PCG0-F1
#
_entry.id   AF-A0A5J4PCG0-F1
#
_cell.length_a   1.000
_cell.length_b   1.000
_cell.length_c   1.000
_cell.angle_alpha   90.00
_cell.angle_beta   90.00
_cell.angle_gamma   90.00
#
_symmetry.space_group_name_H-M   'P 1'
#
loop_
_entity.id
_entity.type
_entity.pdbx_description
1 polymer ?
#
loop_
_entity_poly.entity_id
_entity_poly.type
_entity_poly.pdbx_seq_one_letter_code
_entity_poly.pdbx_strand_id
1 'polypeptide(L)'
;IVDNSIVVVDSYIDKLDGGKDRWESTIRSAQEYFKSILSATLAISITFFPLLFTTTGTIHDFLIHFPWAIGITLIISLIVAMLVIPIIQYFLIKKGLHPNVGANNHSSQPERRSILDYVQSAYEWLLAKVFAYPKTTLVIALASVVVGGLIFISIPQRMMPIAERDQFAVEIYLPKGSLLEKTAAVCDSLENILRADERVESVSAFIGFEFAACQTVLFEFHTQEVVADGQSRLNCNFY
;
A
#
# COMPACT_ATOMS: atom_id res chain seq x y z
N ILE A 1 -6.78 -7.80 6.39
CA ILE A 1 -7.10 -9.24 6.56
C ILE A 1 -6.80 -9.76 7.97
N VAL A 2 -5.68 -9.37 8.58
CA VAL A 2 -5.27 -9.87 9.91
C VAL A 2 -6.13 -9.26 11.01
N ASP A 3 -6.64 -8.04 10.81
CA ASP A 3 -7.44 -7.29 11.78
C ASP A 3 -8.68 -8.07 12.25
N ASN A 4 -9.44 -8.66 11.32
CA ASN A 4 -10.62 -9.45 11.63
C ASN A 4 -10.30 -10.66 12.52
N SER A 5 -9.16 -11.32 12.25
CA SER A 5 -8.71 -12.47 13.03
C SER A 5 -8.20 -12.05 14.41
N ILE A 6 -7.47 -10.94 14.52
CA ILE A 6 -6.98 -10.40 15.79
C ILE A 6 -8.14 -10.09 16.73
N VAL A 7 -9.16 -9.39 16.24
CA VAL A 7 -10.33 -9.01 17.06
C VAL A 7 -11.06 -10.23 17.63
N VAL A 8 -11.19 -11.31 16.84
CA VAL A 8 -11.84 -12.56 17.30
C VAL A 8 -11.00 -13.26 18.36
N VAL A 9 -9.67 -13.30 18.19
CA VAL A 9 -8.75 -13.94 19.14
C VAL A 9 -8.68 -13.15 20.45
N ASP A 10 -8.62 -11.83 20.39
CA ASP A 10 -8.56 -10.96 21.57
C ASP A 10 -9.82 -11.10 22.42
N SER A 11 -10.99 -11.09 21.77
CA SER A 11 -12.29 -11.37 22.41
C SER A 11 -12.34 -12.75 23.07
N TYR A 12 -11.73 -13.76 22.44
CA TYR A 12 -11.67 -15.10 23.00
C TYR A 12 -10.77 -15.15 24.26
N ILE A 13 -9.62 -14.49 24.23
CA ILE A 13 -8.70 -14.40 25.37
C ILE A 13 -9.37 -13.67 26.54
N ASP A 14 -10.03 -12.54 26.30
CA ASP A 14 -10.75 -11.78 27.31
C ASP A 14 -11.82 -12.64 28.04
N LYS A 15 -12.56 -13.47 27.30
CA LYS A 15 -13.57 -14.36 27.89
C LYS A 15 -12.96 -15.54 28.65
N LEU A 16 -11.81 -16.04 28.22
CA LEU A 16 -11.06 -17.07 28.94
C LEU A 16 -10.52 -16.53 30.27
N ASP A 17 -10.00 -15.30 30.27
CA ASP A 17 -9.50 -14.64 31.47
C ASP A 17 -10.65 -14.31 32.46
N GLY A 18 -11.86 -14.06 31.94
CA GLY A 18 -13.10 -13.99 32.70
C GLY A 18 -13.60 -15.32 33.28
N GLY A 19 -12.87 -16.43 33.12
CA GLY A 19 -13.15 -17.73 33.74
C GLY A 19 -14.28 -18.53 33.09
N LYS A 20 -14.70 -18.19 31.87
CA LYS A 20 -15.76 -18.92 31.15
C LYS A 20 -15.23 -20.21 30.53
N ASP A 21 -16.12 -21.18 30.32
CA ASP A 21 -15.78 -22.42 29.63
C ASP A 21 -15.23 -22.15 28.22
N ARG A 22 -14.26 -22.97 27.78
CA ARG A 22 -13.54 -22.77 26.52
C ARG A 22 -14.42 -22.91 25.30
N TRP A 23 -15.39 -23.82 25.36
CA TRP A 23 -16.32 -24.05 24.26
C TRP A 23 -17.31 -22.89 24.14
N GLU A 24 -17.90 -22.49 25.27
CA GLU A 24 -18.83 -21.37 25.31
C GLU A 24 -18.14 -20.06 24.89
N SER A 25 -16.92 -19.83 25.37
CA SER A 25 -16.13 -18.63 25.02
C SER A 25 -15.82 -18.55 23.53
N THR A 26 -15.56 -19.68 22.87
CA THR A 26 -15.30 -19.73 21.42
C THR A 26 -16.54 -19.29 20.63
N ILE A 27 -17.70 -19.87 20.92
CA ILE A 27 -18.95 -19.59 20.20
C ILE A 27 -19.42 -18.15 20.49
N ARG A 28 -19.36 -17.74 21.76
CA ARG A 28 -19.85 -16.42 22.17
C ARG A 28 -18.99 -15.30 21.61
N SER A 29 -17.67 -15.48 21.49
CA SER A 29 -16.77 -14.49 20.89
C SER A 29 -17.09 -14.26 19.42
N ALA A 30 -17.24 -15.34 18.64
CA ALA A 30 -17.59 -15.26 17.22
C ALA A 30 -18.95 -14.57 17.01
N GLN A 31 -19.98 -14.92 17.79
CA GLN A 31 -21.33 -14.37 17.63
C GLN A 31 -21.43 -12.88 17.99
N GLU A 32 -20.77 -12.46 19.07
CA GLU A 32 -20.85 -11.08 19.55
C GLU A 32 -20.16 -10.11 18.59
N TYR A 33 -18.98 -10.49 18.10
CA TYR A 33 -18.18 -9.64 17.22
C TYR A 33 -18.59 -9.75 15.75
N PHE A 34 -19.43 -10.71 15.37
CA PHE A 34 -19.93 -10.84 13.99
C PHE A 34 -20.52 -9.57 13.42
N LYS A 35 -21.42 -8.92 14.16
CA LYS A 35 -22.07 -7.69 13.70
C LYS A 35 -21.07 -6.54 13.56
N SER A 36 -20.12 -6.45 14.50
CA SER A 36 -19.09 -5.41 14.50
C SER A 36 -18.14 -5.56 13.31
N ILE A 37 -17.58 -6.76 13.13
CA ILE A 37 -16.62 -7.06 12.04
C ILE A 37 -17.32 -6.96 10.68
N LEU A 38 -18.55 -7.46 10.55
CA LEU A 38 -19.33 -7.32 9.32
C LEU A 38 -19.56 -5.84 8.96
N SER A 39 -19.94 -5.00 9.93
CA SER A 39 -20.14 -3.55 9.71
C SER A 39 -18.85 -2.86 9.28
N ALA A 40 -17.72 -3.18 9.93
CA ALA A 40 -16.42 -2.60 9.58
C ALA A 40 -16.01 -3.01 8.15
N THR A 41 -16.18 -4.30 7.82
CA THR A 41 -15.88 -4.85 6.49
C THR A 41 -16.73 -4.18 5.41
N LEU A 42 -18.02 -4.00 5.68
CA LEU A 42 -18.95 -3.32 4.76
C LEU A 42 -18.58 -1.83 4.59
N ALA A 43 -18.23 -1.14 5.67
CA ALA A 43 -17.82 0.27 5.61
C ALA A 43 -16.57 0.48 4.74
N ILE A 44 -15.57 -0.41 4.87
CA ILE A 44 -14.36 -0.38 4.03
C ILE A 44 -14.75 -0.65 2.57
N SER A 45 -15.56 -1.69 2.32
CA SER A 45 -16.02 -2.02 0.97
C SER A 45 -16.75 -0.85 0.29
N ILE A 46 -17.67 -0.19 1.02
CA ILE A 46 -18.40 0.99 0.54
C ILE A 46 -17.45 2.16 0.26
N THR A 47 -16.37 2.32 1.02
CA THR A 47 -15.40 3.41 0.81
C THR A 47 -14.64 3.26 -0.51
N PHE A 48 -14.37 2.03 -0.95
CA PHE A 48 -13.70 1.76 -2.24
C PHE A 48 -14.65 1.74 -3.44
N PHE A 49 -15.95 1.54 -3.23
CA PHE A 49 -16.94 1.44 -4.30
C PHE A 49 -17.05 2.70 -5.19
N PRO A 50 -17.00 3.94 -4.66
CA PRO A 50 -17.01 5.15 -5.48
C PRO A 50 -15.89 5.24 -6.52
N LEU A 51 -14.76 4.55 -6.31
CA LEU A 51 -13.65 4.55 -7.26
C LEU A 51 -14.03 3.94 -8.61
N LEU A 52 -15.00 3.01 -8.63
CA LEU A 52 -15.51 2.36 -9.84
C LEU A 52 -16.22 3.33 -10.78
N PHE A 53 -16.84 4.39 -10.25
CA PHE A 53 -17.65 5.33 -11.05
C PHE A 53 -17.02 6.72 -11.17
N THR A 54 -16.16 7.10 -10.22
CA THR A 54 -15.59 8.46 -10.15
C THR A 54 -14.35 8.63 -11.03
N THR A 55 -13.58 7.56 -11.24
CA THR A 55 -12.34 7.60 -12.03
C THR A 55 -12.66 7.46 -13.51
N THR A 56 -12.16 8.37 -14.36
CA THR A 56 -12.29 8.29 -15.83
C THR A 56 -10.91 8.30 -16.51
N GLY A 57 -10.81 7.74 -17.72
CA GLY A 57 -9.56 7.68 -18.52
C GLY A 57 -8.68 6.48 -18.18
N THR A 58 -7.40 6.50 -18.59
CA THR A 58 -6.46 5.37 -18.41
C THR A 58 -6.29 4.93 -16.96
N ILE A 59 -6.46 5.84 -16.00
CA ILE A 59 -6.40 5.54 -14.56
C ILE A 59 -7.58 4.64 -14.12
N HIS A 60 -8.72 4.72 -14.80
CA HIS A 60 -9.89 3.87 -14.54
C HIS A 60 -9.56 2.39 -14.76
N ASP A 61 -8.93 2.07 -15.89
CA ASP A 61 -8.60 0.68 -16.24
C ASP A 61 -7.64 0.04 -15.24
N PHE A 62 -6.75 0.84 -14.64
CA PHE A 62 -5.91 0.36 -13.55
C PHE A 62 -6.66 0.25 -12.23
N LEU A 63 -7.51 1.24 -11.89
CA LEU A 63 -8.18 1.29 -10.60
C LEU A 63 -9.41 0.39 -10.50
N ILE A 64 -10.01 -0.05 -11.60
CA ILE A 64 -11.24 -0.86 -11.59
C ILE A 64 -11.05 -2.18 -10.84
N HIS A 65 -9.85 -2.77 -10.89
CA HIS A 65 -9.56 -4.04 -10.22
C HIS A 65 -9.36 -3.91 -8.70
N PHE A 66 -9.03 -2.72 -8.19
CA PHE A 66 -8.72 -2.51 -6.77
C PHE A 66 -9.94 -2.73 -5.86
N PRO A 67 -11.11 -2.09 -6.10
CA PRO A 67 -12.30 -2.30 -5.28
C PRO A 67 -12.76 -3.76 -5.27
N TRP A 68 -12.68 -4.45 -6.42
CA TRP A 68 -13.02 -5.87 -6.52
C TRP A 68 -12.06 -6.75 -5.71
N ALA A 69 -10.75 -6.54 -5.85
CA ALA A 69 -9.75 -7.29 -5.10
C ALA A 69 -9.90 -7.08 -3.58
N ILE A 70 -10.05 -5.83 -3.14
CA ILE A 70 -10.23 -5.51 -1.71
C ILE A 70 -11.55 -6.08 -1.19
N GLY A 71 -12.66 -5.93 -1.93
CA GLY A 71 -13.96 -6.47 -1.52
C GLY A 71 -13.93 -8.00 -1.35
N ILE A 72 -13.38 -8.73 -2.32
CA ILE A 72 -13.28 -10.19 -2.26
C ILE A 72 -12.36 -10.64 -1.12
N THR A 73 -11.18 -10.03 -0.97
CA THR A 73 -10.25 -10.38 0.10
C THR A 73 -10.81 -10.11 1.50
N LEU A 74 -11.58 -9.03 1.65
CA LEU A 74 -12.28 -8.69 2.90
C LEU A 74 -13.38 -9.69 3.25
N ILE A 75 -14.19 -10.11 2.27
CA ILE A 75 -15.23 -11.14 2.48
C ILE A 75 -14.58 -12.49 2.85
N ILE A 76 -13.55 -12.90 2.12
CA ILE A 76 -12.81 -14.13 2.42
C ILE A 76 -12.20 -14.04 3.83
N SER A 77 -11.61 -12.90 4.19
CA SER A 77 -11.06 -12.67 5.53
C SER A 77 -12.12 -12.76 6.62
N LEU A 78 -13.33 -12.23 6.41
CA LEU A 78 -14.45 -12.37 7.34
C LEU A 78 -14.84 -13.84 7.53
N ILE A 79 -14.92 -14.62 6.44
CA ILE A 79 -15.25 -16.05 6.48
C ILE A 79 -14.16 -16.82 7.25
N VAL A 80 -12.89 -16.55 6.95
CA VAL A 80 -11.75 -17.17 7.64
C VAL A 80 -11.74 -16.83 9.12
N ALA A 81 -11.95 -15.55 9.47
CA ALA A 81 -12.01 -15.09 10.85
C ALA A 81 -13.17 -15.73 11.65
N MET A 82 -14.28 -16.09 10.99
CA MET A 82 -15.45 -16.67 11.65
C MET A 82 -15.52 -18.19 11.65
N LEU A 83 -14.92 -18.86 10.68
CA LEU A 83 -14.95 -20.32 10.59
C LEU A 83 -13.63 -20.93 11.07
N VAL A 84 -12.51 -20.44 10.54
CA VAL A 84 -11.21 -21.08 10.72
C VAL A 84 -10.59 -20.70 12.07
N ILE A 85 -10.62 -19.41 12.42
CA ILE A 85 -9.99 -18.91 13.66
C ILE A 85 -10.62 -19.51 14.92
N PRO A 86 -11.96 -19.64 15.07
CA PRO A 86 -12.55 -20.23 16.26
C PRO A 86 -12.14 -21.70 16.47
N ILE A 87 -11.92 -22.44 15.39
CA ILE A 87 -11.42 -23.82 15.46
C ILE A 87 -9.96 -23.83 15.91
N ILE A 88 -9.11 -23.03 15.27
CA ILE A 88 -7.66 -22.99 15.58
C ILE A 88 -7.42 -22.50 17.01
N GLN A 89 -8.10 -21.45 17.45
CA GLN A 89 -7.92 -20.91 18.80
C GLN A 89 -8.33 -21.92 19.88
N TYR A 90 -9.38 -22.71 19.65
CA TYR A 90 -9.80 -23.76 20.59
C TYR A 90 -8.71 -24.84 20.76
N PHE A 91 -8.03 -25.24 19.68
CA PHE A 91 -6.95 -26.22 19.72
C PHE A 91 -5.65 -25.65 20.32
N LEU A 92 -5.29 -24.42 19.95
CA LEU A 92 -3.99 -23.83 20.25
C LEU A 92 -3.95 -23.17 21.64
N ILE A 93 -5.00 -22.46 22.03
CA ILE A 93 -5.03 -21.67 23.26
C ILE A 93 -5.70 -22.48 24.37
N LYS A 94 -4.87 -23.08 25.24
CA LYS A 94 -5.31 -23.98 26.32
C LYS A 94 -5.47 -23.34 27.71
N LYS A 95 -4.86 -22.17 27.92
CA LYS A 95 -4.95 -21.37 29.15
C LYS A 95 -5.06 -19.90 28.74
N GLY A 96 -5.85 -19.12 29.46
CA GLY A 96 -5.91 -17.66 29.31
C GLY A 96 -4.57 -16.99 29.63
N LEU A 97 -4.35 -15.78 29.13
CA LEU A 97 -3.10 -15.03 29.34
C LEU A 97 -3.02 -14.45 30.77
N HIS A 98 -4.16 -14.15 31.39
CA HIS A 98 -4.25 -13.61 32.75
C HIS A 98 -5.22 -14.43 33.62
N PRO A 99 -4.81 -15.61 34.08
CA PRO A 99 -5.57 -16.32 35.11
C PRO A 99 -5.49 -15.51 36.42
N ASN A 100 -6.58 -14.85 36.79
CA ASN A 100 -6.82 -14.08 38.04
C ASN A 100 -6.66 -12.54 37.95
N VAL A 101 -7.59 -11.85 37.28
CA VAL A 101 -7.87 -10.42 37.61
C VAL A 101 -9.16 -10.26 38.45
N GLY A 102 -9.93 -11.35 38.66
CA GLY A 102 -11.23 -11.30 39.35
C GLY A 102 -11.31 -11.96 40.74
N ALA A 103 -10.25 -12.59 41.24
CA ALA A 103 -10.28 -13.30 42.52
C ALA A 103 -9.36 -12.62 43.54
N ASN A 104 -9.97 -11.99 44.55
CA ASN A 104 -9.36 -11.56 45.81
C ASN A 104 -8.13 -12.40 46.18
N ASN A 105 -6.93 -11.86 46.00
CA ASN A 105 -5.78 -12.24 46.80
C ASN A 105 -4.70 -11.15 46.71
N HIS A 106 -4.48 -10.51 47.86
CA HIS A 106 -3.19 -9.94 48.22
C HIS A 106 -2.13 -11.05 48.15
N SER A 107 -1.50 -11.23 47.00
CA SER A 107 -0.22 -11.92 46.93
C SER A 107 0.70 -11.16 46.00
N SER A 108 1.55 -10.37 46.64
CA SER A 108 2.83 -9.87 46.16
C SER A 108 3.55 -10.87 45.26
N GLN A 109 3.35 -10.75 43.96
CA GLN A 109 4.39 -11.02 42.98
C GLN A 109 4.75 -9.67 42.36
N PRO A 110 6.04 -9.36 42.17
CA PRO A 110 6.43 -8.15 41.50
C PRO A 110 6.06 -8.35 40.03
N GLU A 111 4.81 -8.04 39.66
CA GLU A 111 4.48 -7.77 38.27
C GLU A 111 5.49 -6.73 37.82
N ARG A 112 6.40 -7.16 36.95
CA ARG A 112 7.38 -6.28 36.33
C ARG A 112 6.53 -5.14 35.76
N ARG A 113 6.58 -3.95 36.38
CA ARG A 113 5.93 -2.75 35.85
C ARG A 113 6.44 -2.61 34.43
N SER A 114 5.64 -3.09 33.50
CA SER A 114 6.05 -3.27 32.14
C SER A 114 6.06 -1.88 31.52
N ILE A 115 6.80 -1.70 30.44
CA ILE A 115 6.73 -0.47 29.64
C ILE A 115 5.24 -0.20 29.27
N LEU A 116 4.42 -1.25 29.18
CA LEU A 116 2.98 -1.20 28.98
C LEU A 116 2.23 -0.43 30.09
N ASP A 117 2.52 -0.65 31.37
CA ASP A 117 1.81 0.03 32.47
C ASP A 117 2.13 1.53 32.51
N TYR A 118 3.37 1.89 32.16
CA TYR A 118 3.79 3.28 32.04
C TYR A 118 3.10 3.96 30.86
N VAL A 119 3.03 3.28 29.71
CA VAL A 119 2.30 3.77 28.52
C VAL A 119 0.81 3.90 28.81
N GLN A 120 0.21 2.93 29.52
CA GLN A 120 -1.19 2.97 29.92
C GLN A 120 -1.47 4.15 30.86
N SER A 121 -0.64 4.35 31.88
CA SER A 121 -0.76 5.47 32.80
C SER A 121 -0.62 6.83 32.10
N ALA A 122 0.31 6.93 31.13
CA ALA A 122 0.47 8.13 30.31
C ALA A 122 -0.73 8.38 29.41
N TYR A 123 -1.30 7.31 28.82
CA TYR A 123 -2.52 7.38 28.01
C TYR A 123 -3.72 7.83 28.83
N GLU A 124 -3.93 7.27 30.02
CA GLU A 124 -5.00 7.66 30.95
C GLU A 124 -4.86 9.12 31.40
N TRP A 125 -3.65 9.56 31.73
CA TRP A 125 -3.37 10.96 32.07
C TRP A 125 -3.69 11.91 30.91
N LEU A 126 -3.31 11.55 29.69
CA LEU A 126 -3.58 12.34 28.50
C LEU A 126 -5.08 12.38 28.20
N LEU A 127 -5.78 11.25 28.34
CA LEU A 127 -7.24 11.17 28.18
C LEU A 127 -7.95 12.08 29.18
N ALA A 128 -7.59 12.01 30.46
CA ALA A 128 -8.19 12.83 31.50
C ALA A 128 -8.04 14.33 31.19
N LYS A 129 -6.88 14.72 30.66
CA LYS A 129 -6.61 16.10 30.26
C LYS A 129 -7.39 16.52 29.01
N VAL A 130 -7.53 15.62 28.03
CA VAL A 130 -8.32 15.84 26.82
C VAL A 130 -9.80 16.03 27.15
N PHE A 131 -10.35 15.21 28.05
CA PHE A 131 -11.74 15.34 28.52
C PHE A 131 -11.96 16.55 29.44
N ALA A 132 -10.95 16.97 30.21
CA ALA A 132 -11.04 18.17 31.05
C ALA A 132 -11.11 19.47 30.24
N TYR A 133 -10.52 19.50 29.04
CA TYR A 133 -10.51 20.69 28.17
C TYR A 133 -11.05 20.38 26.77
N PRO A 134 -12.35 20.08 26.63
CA PRO A 134 -12.92 19.65 25.35
C PRO A 134 -12.82 20.73 24.26
N LYS A 135 -12.93 22.01 24.63
CA LYS A 135 -12.84 23.14 23.69
C LYS A 135 -11.45 23.27 23.07
N THR A 136 -10.38 23.15 23.87
CA THR A 136 -9.01 23.25 23.35
C THR A 136 -8.67 22.03 22.50
N THR A 137 -9.09 20.83 22.91
CA THR A 137 -8.91 19.60 22.11
C THR A 137 -9.59 19.73 20.74
N LEU A 138 -10.83 20.26 20.69
CA LEU A 138 -11.55 20.48 19.44
C LEU A 138 -10.81 21.46 18.51
N VAL A 139 -10.28 22.56 19.07
CA VAL A 139 -9.51 23.54 18.31
C VAL A 139 -8.22 22.94 17.76
N ILE A 140 -7.50 22.14 18.56
CA ILE A 140 -6.27 21.45 18.12
C ILE A 140 -6.59 20.43 17.03
N ALA A 141 -7.66 19.65 17.19
CA ALA A 141 -8.11 18.69 16.17
C ALA A 141 -8.46 19.39 14.85
N LEU A 142 -9.20 20.50 14.92
CA LEU A 142 -9.56 21.28 13.73
C LEU A 142 -8.31 21.91 13.08
N ALA A 143 -7.41 22.47 13.88
CA ALA A 143 -6.15 23.01 13.39
C ALA A 143 -5.31 21.93 12.68
N SER A 144 -5.25 20.71 13.22
CA SER A 144 -4.55 19.59 12.58
C SER A 144 -5.14 19.23 11.22
N VAL A 145 -6.46 19.26 11.07
CA VAL A 145 -7.14 19.02 9.78
C VAL A 145 -6.82 20.13 8.78
N VAL A 146 -6.87 21.38 9.23
CA VAL A 146 -6.55 22.54 8.36
C VAL A 146 -5.10 22.50 7.89
N VAL A 147 -4.15 22.25 8.80
CA VAL A 147 -2.72 22.12 8.48
C VAL A 147 -2.49 20.95 7.51
N GLY A 148 -3.10 19.80 7.75
CA GLY A 148 -3.03 18.66 6.84
C GLY A 148 -3.58 18.99 5.44
N GLY A 149 -4.70 19.70 5.35
CA GLY A 149 -5.28 20.17 4.09
C GLY A 149 -4.38 21.14 3.34
N LEU A 150 -3.74 22.08 4.05
CA LEU A 150 -2.78 23.02 3.45
C LEU A 150 -1.56 22.30 2.87
N ILE A 151 -1.04 21.29 3.58
CA ILE A 151 0.07 20.46 3.10
C ILE A 151 -0.37 19.68 1.85
N PHE A 152 -1.56 19.07 1.87
CA PHE A 152 -2.08 18.30 0.73
C PHE A 152 -2.18 19.13 -0.56
N ILE A 153 -2.66 20.37 -0.46
CA ILE A 153 -2.77 21.29 -1.61
C ILE A 153 -1.39 21.73 -2.12
N SER A 154 -0.39 21.77 -1.25
CA SER A 154 0.96 22.24 -1.59
C SER A 154 1.82 21.17 -2.30
N ILE A 155 1.40 19.90 -2.30
CA ILE A 155 2.17 18.81 -2.91
C ILE A 155 1.84 18.71 -4.41
N PRO A 156 2.84 18.81 -5.31
CA PRO A 156 2.60 18.67 -6.74
C PRO A 156 2.18 17.23 -7.07
N GLN A 157 1.00 17.07 -7.68
CA GLN A 157 0.48 15.77 -8.06
C GLN A 157 1.10 15.32 -9.39
N ARG A 158 1.78 14.17 -9.37
CA ARG A 158 2.22 13.45 -10.58
C ARG A 158 1.30 12.26 -10.79
N MET A 159 0.71 12.15 -11.97
CA MET A 159 -0.30 11.11 -12.27
C MET A 159 0.29 9.70 -12.27
N MET A 160 1.52 9.53 -12.74
CA MET A 160 2.32 8.31 -12.57
C MET A 160 3.80 8.70 -12.45
N PRO A 161 4.58 8.07 -11.55
CA PRO A 161 6.02 8.15 -11.62
C PRO A 161 6.48 7.52 -12.94
N ILE A 162 7.56 8.04 -13.50
CA ILE A 162 8.17 7.45 -14.69
C ILE A 162 8.63 6.06 -14.25
N ALA A 163 8.13 5.01 -14.90
CA ALA A 163 8.67 3.69 -14.69
C ALA A 163 10.09 3.72 -15.27
N GLU A 164 11.10 3.75 -14.40
CA GLU A 164 12.48 3.50 -14.78
C GLU A 164 12.52 2.09 -15.35
N ARG A 165 12.54 2.03 -16.68
CA ARG A 165 12.79 0.79 -17.40
C ARG A 165 14.20 0.89 -17.93
N ASP A 166 14.88 -0.25 -18.02
CA ASP A 166 16.18 -0.39 -18.65
C ASP A 166 16.07 -0.30 -20.18
N GLN A 167 15.23 0.61 -20.67
CA GLN A 167 15.03 0.91 -22.08
C GLN A 167 14.85 2.41 -22.25
N PHE A 168 15.49 2.96 -23.27
CA PHE A 168 15.19 4.29 -23.76
C PHE A 168 14.90 4.21 -25.26
N ALA A 169 14.18 5.21 -25.76
CA ALA A 169 13.87 5.36 -27.17
C ALA A 169 14.69 6.52 -27.72
N VAL A 170 15.43 6.30 -28.80
CA VAL A 170 16.07 7.38 -29.56
C VAL A 170 15.27 7.61 -30.82
N GLU A 171 14.85 8.87 -31.02
CA GLU A 171 14.11 9.32 -32.19
C GLU A 171 15.02 10.12 -33.11
N ILE A 172 15.15 9.68 -34.37
CA ILE A 172 16.00 10.35 -35.37
C ILE A 172 15.11 11.08 -36.39
N TYR A 173 15.34 12.38 -36.55
CA TYR A 173 14.58 13.24 -37.47
C TYR A 173 15.44 13.67 -38.66
N LEU A 174 15.06 13.26 -39.88
CA LEU A 174 15.70 13.69 -41.14
C LEU A 174 14.80 14.69 -41.92
N PRO A 175 15.38 15.58 -42.74
CA PRO A 175 14.61 16.52 -43.54
C PRO A 175 13.69 15.79 -44.54
N LYS A 176 12.50 16.36 -44.76
CA LYS A 176 11.46 15.81 -45.66
C LYS A 176 12.03 15.62 -47.07
N GLY A 177 11.79 14.45 -47.67
CA GLY A 177 12.31 14.08 -48.98
C GLY A 177 13.69 13.40 -48.97
N SER A 178 14.23 13.09 -47.79
CA SER A 178 15.42 12.23 -47.68
C SER A 178 15.11 10.81 -48.17
N LEU A 179 16.05 10.21 -48.92
CA LEU A 179 15.93 8.83 -49.34
C LEU A 179 15.99 7.89 -48.12
N LEU A 180 15.25 6.79 -48.19
CA LEU A 180 15.23 5.75 -47.15
C LEU A 180 16.64 5.23 -46.83
N GLU A 181 17.48 5.08 -47.85
CA GLU A 181 18.88 4.66 -47.74
C GLU A 181 19.71 5.60 -46.86
N LYS A 182 19.43 6.90 -46.90
CA LYS A 182 20.13 7.90 -46.10
C LYS A 182 19.73 7.81 -44.62
N THR A 183 18.47 7.52 -44.35
CA THR A 183 18.00 7.25 -42.99
C THR A 183 18.60 5.95 -42.45
N ALA A 184 18.61 4.88 -43.26
CA ALA A 184 19.22 3.60 -42.90
C ALA A 184 20.69 3.76 -42.52
N ALA A 185 21.48 4.48 -43.34
CA ALA A 185 22.88 4.73 -43.05
C ALA A 185 23.13 5.45 -41.71
N VAL A 186 22.26 6.41 -41.35
CA VAL A 186 22.34 7.12 -40.07
C VAL A 186 21.96 6.19 -38.91
N CYS A 187 20.96 5.34 -39.08
CA CYS A 187 20.53 4.37 -38.08
C CYS A 187 21.58 3.29 -37.83
N ASP A 188 22.17 2.73 -38.89
CA ASP A 188 23.25 1.73 -38.81
C ASP A 188 24.47 2.31 -38.10
N SER A 189 24.80 3.58 -38.37
CA SER A 189 25.89 4.27 -37.68
C SER A 189 25.61 4.42 -36.18
N LEU A 190 24.38 4.79 -35.80
CA LEU A 190 24.00 4.93 -34.39
C LEU A 190 23.97 3.58 -33.67
N GLU A 191 23.46 2.55 -34.33
CA GLU A 191 23.44 1.17 -33.82
C GLU A 191 24.85 0.66 -33.52
N ASN A 192 25.80 0.87 -34.43
CA ASN A 192 27.19 0.46 -34.22
C ASN A 192 27.87 1.21 -33.06
N ILE A 193 27.59 2.51 -32.89
CA ILE A 193 28.11 3.29 -31.76
C ILE A 193 27.55 2.75 -30.44
N LEU A 194 26.26 2.41 -30.40
CA LEU A 194 25.60 1.95 -29.18
C LEU A 194 25.94 0.49 -28.85
N ARG A 195 26.13 -0.39 -29.85
CA ARG A 195 26.64 -1.75 -29.63
C ARG A 195 28.08 -1.80 -29.11
N ALA A 196 28.85 -0.73 -29.28
CA ALA A 196 30.20 -0.64 -28.74
C ALA A 196 30.22 -0.32 -27.24
N ASP A 197 29.09 0.11 -26.66
CA ASP A 197 28.96 0.36 -25.22
C ASP A 197 28.58 -0.94 -24.50
N GLU A 198 29.41 -1.40 -23.55
CA GLU A 198 29.22 -2.64 -22.80
C GLU A 198 27.94 -2.66 -21.95
N ARG A 199 27.29 -1.50 -21.74
CA ARG A 199 26.03 -1.40 -20.98
C ARG A 199 24.81 -1.84 -21.79
N VAL A 200 24.89 -1.78 -23.13
CA VAL A 200 23.75 -2.06 -24.04
C VAL A 200 23.67 -3.56 -24.32
N GLU A 201 22.56 -4.21 -23.97
CA GLU A 201 22.36 -5.65 -24.24
C GLU A 201 21.86 -5.88 -25.67
N SER A 202 20.88 -5.08 -26.10
CA SER A 202 20.29 -5.22 -27.43
C SER A 202 19.94 -3.87 -28.06
N VAL A 203 20.06 -3.82 -29.38
CA VAL A 203 19.66 -2.66 -30.21
C VAL A 203 18.69 -3.16 -31.26
N SER A 204 17.49 -2.57 -31.28
CA SER A 204 16.47 -2.82 -32.31
C SER A 204 16.12 -1.54 -33.04
N ALA A 205 16.44 -1.46 -34.33
CA ALA A 205 16.13 -0.31 -35.18
C ALA A 205 14.94 -0.61 -36.11
N PHE A 206 13.93 0.27 -36.10
CA PHE A 206 12.77 0.16 -37.00
C PHE A 206 12.82 1.25 -38.07
N ILE A 207 13.17 0.87 -39.31
CA ILE A 207 13.25 1.81 -40.44
C ILE A 207 11.90 1.85 -41.17
N GLY A 208 11.26 3.02 -41.23
CA GLY A 208 10.12 3.28 -42.12
C GLY A 208 8.74 2.86 -41.62
N PHE A 209 8.56 2.55 -40.33
CA PHE A 209 7.24 2.25 -39.76
C PHE A 209 6.54 3.52 -39.25
N GLU A 210 5.22 3.60 -39.45
CA GLU A 210 4.37 4.80 -39.38
C GLU A 210 4.50 5.61 -38.09
N PHE A 211 5.01 6.85 -38.17
CA PHE A 211 4.38 8.10 -37.72
C PHE A 211 5.33 9.22 -38.16
N ALA A 212 4.93 9.99 -39.19
CA ALA A 212 5.61 11.18 -39.72
C ALA A 212 7.05 11.42 -39.23
N ALA A 213 8.05 10.86 -39.94
CA ALA A 213 9.48 11.09 -39.73
C ALA A 213 10.06 10.71 -38.35
N CYS A 214 9.44 9.78 -37.62
CA CYS A 214 9.99 9.24 -36.39
C CYS A 214 10.56 7.83 -36.63
N GLN A 215 11.87 7.66 -36.46
CA GLN A 215 12.51 6.36 -36.39
C GLN A 215 12.87 6.09 -34.92
N THR A 216 12.16 5.14 -34.29
CA THR A 216 12.38 4.74 -32.91
C THR A 216 13.37 3.58 -32.88
N VAL A 217 14.52 3.77 -32.22
CA VAL A 217 15.40 2.67 -31.83
C VAL A 217 15.09 2.36 -30.36
N LEU A 218 14.67 1.13 -30.09
CA LEU A 218 14.44 0.62 -28.73
C LEU A 218 15.68 -0.15 -28.27
N PHE A 219 16.14 0.17 -27.06
CA PHE A 219 17.31 -0.43 -26.42
C PHE A 219 16.89 -1.18 -25.16
N GLU A 220 17.55 -2.30 -24.84
CA GLU A 220 17.35 -3.03 -23.58
C GLU A 220 18.72 -3.11 -22.87
N PHE A 221 18.79 -2.77 -21.58
CA PHE A 221 20.00 -2.72 -20.75
C PHE A 221 19.90 -3.69 -19.55
N HIS A 222 21.04 -4.12 -19.01
CA HIS A 222 21.09 -4.85 -17.73
C HIS A 222 21.31 -3.88 -16.55
N THR A 223 20.54 -4.08 -15.49
CA THR A 223 20.39 -3.21 -14.32
C THR A 223 21.63 -3.25 -13.41
N GLN A 224 22.29 -2.10 -13.14
CA GLN A 224 22.61 -1.64 -11.77
C GLN A 224 23.37 -0.29 -11.60
N GLU A 225 23.91 0.39 -12.63
CA GLU A 225 24.82 1.53 -12.36
C GLU A 225 24.44 2.93 -12.90
N VAL A 226 23.36 3.11 -13.67
CA VAL A 226 23.13 4.39 -14.37
C VAL A 226 22.07 5.29 -13.71
N VAL A 227 21.74 5.08 -12.43
CA VAL A 227 20.81 5.96 -11.68
C VAL A 227 21.50 7.25 -11.19
N ALA A 228 22.81 7.42 -11.43
CA ALA A 228 23.56 8.55 -10.87
C ALA A 228 23.59 9.82 -11.73
N ASP A 229 23.35 9.77 -13.04
CA ASP A 229 23.54 10.96 -13.89
C ASP A 229 22.21 11.48 -14.46
N GLY A 230 21.67 12.46 -13.74
CA GLY A 230 20.48 13.16 -14.11
C GLY A 230 20.66 13.99 -15.39
N GLN A 231 19.55 14.17 -16.10
CA GLN A 231 19.33 15.32 -16.98
C GLN A 231 20.42 15.63 -18.03
N SER A 232 20.97 14.65 -18.75
CA SER A 232 21.71 14.98 -19.97
C SER A 232 20.78 14.95 -21.19
N ARG A 233 20.21 16.12 -21.52
CA ARG A 233 19.70 16.42 -22.87
C ARG A 233 20.85 16.22 -23.86
N LEU A 234 20.91 15.07 -24.53
CA LEU A 234 21.83 14.85 -25.65
C LEU A 234 21.29 15.59 -26.87
N ASN A 235 21.63 16.88 -26.91
CA ASN A 235 21.36 17.78 -28.02
C ASN A 235 22.50 17.61 -29.03
N CYS A 236 22.45 16.55 -29.84
CA CYS A 236 23.40 16.36 -30.93
C CYS A 236 23.03 17.26 -32.11
N ASN A 237 23.56 18.49 -32.10
CA ASN A 237 23.63 19.33 -33.29
C ASN A 237 24.60 18.69 -34.29
N PHE A 238 24.08 18.15 -35.38
CA PHE A 238 24.87 17.83 -36.56
C PHE A 238 24.87 19.05 -37.50
N TYR A 239 26.06 19.57 -37.77
CA TYR A 239 26.35 20.52 -38.86
C TYR A 239 26.79 19.75 -40.11
#